data_AF-A0A8J8NHH1-F1
#
_entry.id   AF-A0A8J8NHH1-F1
#
_cell.length_a   1.000
_cell.length_b   1.000
_cell.length_c   1.000
_cell.angle_alpha   90.00
_cell.angle_beta   90.00
_cell.angle_gamma   90.00
#
_symmetry.space_group_name_H-M   'P 1'
#
loop_
_entity.id
_entity.type
_entity.pdbx_description
1 polymer ?
#
loop_
_entity_poly.entity_id
_entity_poly.type
_entity_poly.pdbx_seq_one_letter_code
_entity_poly.pdbx_strand_id
1 'polypeptide(L)'
;MNPLITHLPYKKTLGMYRRMLKSMMLVFKGDPEMFHRCRLQIRSSIASQADERDIAKVNEYLFQYEETRRILLQNVVQGMEQPDGQYRWKVRKEHAMGASIKE
;
A
#
# COMPACT_ATOMS: atom_id res chain seq x y z
N MET A 1 -30.50 -11.35 -2.28
CA MET A 1 -30.59 -10.08 -1.51
C MET A 1 -29.27 -9.91 -0.77
N ASN A 2 -28.43 -8.96 -1.20
CA ASN A 2 -27.20 -8.65 -0.46
C ASN A 2 -27.60 -7.94 0.84
N PRO A 3 -27.12 -8.37 2.02
CA PRO A 3 -27.36 -7.61 3.23
C PRO A 3 -26.72 -6.23 3.05
N LEU A 4 -27.59 -5.21 3.07
CA LEU A 4 -27.21 -3.80 3.08
C LEU A 4 -26.30 -3.58 4.28
N ILE A 5 -25.07 -3.16 4.00
CA ILE A 5 -24.01 -2.69 4.90
C ILE A 5 -24.56 -2.27 6.28
N THR A 6 -24.66 -3.21 7.22
CA THR A 6 -25.20 -2.96 8.57
C THR A 6 -24.13 -2.50 9.57
N HIS A 7 -22.85 -2.62 9.21
CA HIS A 7 -21.74 -2.10 10.00
C HIS A 7 -21.05 -0.95 9.26
N LEU A 8 -21.24 0.27 9.76
CA LEU A 8 -20.48 1.42 9.28
C LEU A 8 -19.00 1.21 9.65
N PRO A 9 -18.07 1.11 8.68
CA PRO A 9 -16.68 0.86 8.99
C PRO A 9 -16.11 2.00 9.83
N TYR A 10 -15.26 1.65 10.79
CA TYR A 10 -14.67 2.60 11.73
C TYR A 10 -14.02 3.78 10.98
N LYS A 11 -14.39 5.01 11.36
CA LYS A 11 -13.99 6.24 10.63
C LYS A 11 -12.48 6.37 10.45
N LYS A 12 -11.69 5.93 11.45
CA LYS A 12 -10.22 5.99 11.37
C LYS A 12 -9.68 5.00 10.32
N THR A 13 -10.26 3.81 10.23
CA THR A 13 -9.91 2.80 9.22
C THR A 13 -10.18 3.29 7.81
N LEU A 14 -11.32 3.96 7.58
CA LEU A 14 -11.61 4.61 6.30
C LEU A 14 -10.60 5.71 5.96
N GLY A 15 -10.24 6.54 6.94
CA GLY A 15 -9.25 7.61 6.77
C GLY A 15 -7.88 7.05 6.38
N MET A 16 -7.42 6.01 7.10
CA MET A 16 -6.18 5.30 6.80
C MET A 16 -6.21 4.68 5.40
N TYR A 17 -7.28 3.96 5.05
CA TYR A 17 -7.39 3.31 3.74
C TYR A 17 -7.33 4.33 2.58
N ARG A 18 -7.98 5.49 2.72
CA ARG A 18 -7.88 6.59 1.73
C ARG A 18 -6.46 7.12 1.61
N ARG A 19 -5.72 7.29 2.72
CA ARG A 19 -4.31 7.72 2.69
C ARG A 19 -3.42 6.67 2.04
N MET A 20 -3.63 5.40 2.35
CA MET A 20 -2.92 4.27 1.75
C MET A 20 -3.13 4.21 0.23
N LEU A 21 -4.38 4.32 -0.23
CA LEU A 21 -4.70 4.35 -1.67
C LEU A 21 -3.97 5.47 -2.40
N LYS A 22 -3.96 6.69 -1.85
CA LYS A 22 -3.23 7.82 -2.42
C LYS A 22 -1.73 7.55 -2.51
N SER A 23 -1.15 6.94 -1.47
CA SER A 23 0.24 6.50 -1.51
C SER A 23 0.47 5.48 -2.63
N MET A 24 -0.32 4.41 -2.67
CA MET A 24 -0.20 3.37 -3.72
C MET A 24 -0.32 3.94 -5.13
N MET A 25 -1.23 4.88 -5.38
CA MET A 25 -1.37 5.54 -6.68
C MET A 25 -0.12 6.33 -7.08
N LEU A 26 0.56 6.96 -6.11
CA LEU A 26 1.80 7.69 -6.34
C LEU A 26 2.98 6.72 -6.57
N VAL A 27 3.03 5.66 -5.77
CA VAL A 27 4.09 4.64 -5.77
C VAL A 27 4.05 3.83 -7.06
N PHE A 28 2.91 3.26 -7.42
CA PHE A 28 2.74 2.39 -8.58
C PHE A 28 2.30 3.15 -9.83
N LYS A 29 2.67 4.43 -9.95
CA LYS A 29 2.35 5.22 -11.15
C LYS A 29 3.06 4.62 -12.37
N GLY A 30 2.27 4.08 -13.30
CA GLY A 30 2.77 3.37 -14.49
C GLY A 30 2.73 1.85 -14.38
N ASP A 31 2.30 1.30 -13.23
CA ASP A 31 2.14 -0.13 -12.99
C ASP A 31 0.74 -0.42 -12.39
N PRO A 32 -0.29 -0.53 -13.24
CA PRO A 32 -1.67 -0.76 -12.79
C PRO A 32 -1.88 -2.15 -12.18
N GLU A 33 -1.10 -3.15 -12.61
CA GLU A 33 -1.15 -4.53 -12.11
C GLU A 33 -0.70 -4.56 -10.64
N MET A 34 0.46 -3.99 -10.33
CA MET A 34 0.98 -3.95 -8.97
C MET A 34 0.10 -3.08 -8.05
N PHE A 35 -0.43 -1.97 -8.58
CA PHE A 35 -1.45 -1.19 -7.86
C PHE A 35 -2.66 -2.05 -7.49
N HIS A 36 -3.18 -2.84 -8.42
CA HIS A 36 -4.35 -3.68 -8.17
C HIS A 36 -4.07 -4.77 -7.14
N ARG A 37 -2.93 -5.47 -7.26
CA ARG A 37 -2.50 -6.52 -6.33
C ARG A 37 -2.33 -5.98 -4.91
N CYS A 38 -1.61 -4.88 -4.74
CA CYS A 38 -1.44 -4.24 -3.42
C CYS A 38 -2.78 -3.78 -2.84
N ARG A 39 -3.69 -3.24 -3.67
CA ARG A 39 -5.03 -2.83 -3.22
C ARG A 39 -5.83 -4.02 -2.70
N LEU A 40 -5.82 -5.14 -3.42
CA LEU A 40 -6.51 -6.37 -3.01
C LEU A 40 -5.95 -6.92 -1.70
N GLN A 41 -4.63 -6.94 -1.55
CA GLN A 41 -3.97 -7.43 -0.34
C GLN A 41 -4.37 -6.62 0.90
N ILE A 42 -4.30 -5.27 0.84
CA ILE A 42 -4.72 -4.42 1.96
C ILE A 42 -6.21 -4.60 2.27
N ARG A 43 -7.06 -4.72 1.24
CA ARG A 43 -8.49 -4.96 1.45
C ARG A 43 -8.74 -6.30 2.13
N SER A 44 -8.02 -7.35 1.74
CA SER A 44 -8.10 -8.66 2.36
C SER A 44 -7.65 -8.64 3.82
N SER A 45 -6.57 -7.91 4.12
CA SER A 45 -6.04 -7.76 5.48
C SER A 45 -7.01 -7.00 6.40
N ILE A 46 -7.65 -5.94 5.90
CA ILE A 46 -8.69 -5.23 6.67
C ILE A 46 -9.91 -6.13 6.89
N ALA A 47 -10.28 -6.94 5.90
CA ALA A 47 -11.41 -7.87 6.01
C ALA A 47 -11.14 -9.00 7.02
N SER A 48 -9.91 -9.54 7.08
CA SER A 48 -9.56 -10.59 8.06
C SER A 48 -9.54 -10.09 9.51
N GLN A 49 -9.46 -8.78 9.71
CA GLN A 49 -9.45 -8.11 11.02
C GLN A 49 -10.78 -7.43 11.34
N ALA A 50 -11.82 -7.62 10.51
CA ALA A 50 -13.07 -6.86 10.60
C ALA A 50 -13.87 -7.13 11.89
N ASP A 51 -13.69 -8.32 12.48
CA ASP A 51 -14.39 -8.74 13.70
C ASP A 51 -13.67 -8.34 15.00
N GLU A 52 -12.49 -7.69 14.92
CA GLU A 52 -11.75 -7.24 16.10
C GLU A 52 -12.49 -6.08 16.79
N ARG A 53 -12.73 -6.25 18.09
CA ARG A 53 -13.51 -5.31 18.92
C ARG A 53 -12.66 -4.61 19.97
N ASP A 54 -11.45 -5.12 20.24
CA ASP A 54 -10.52 -4.48 21.15
C ASP A 54 -9.95 -3.20 20.54
N ILE A 55 -10.24 -2.07 21.20
CA ILE A 55 -9.81 -0.74 20.78
C ILE A 55 -8.27 -0.65 20.74
N ALA A 56 -7.56 -1.32 21.66
CA ALA A 56 -6.11 -1.30 21.71
C ALA A 56 -5.50 -1.96 20.46
N LYS A 57 -5.98 -3.16 20.11
CA LYS A 57 -5.57 -3.88 18.90
C LYS A 57 -5.96 -3.16 17.62
N VAL A 58 -7.15 -2.57 17.55
CA VAL A 58 -7.55 -1.76 16.38
C VAL A 58 -6.60 -0.58 16.18
N ASN A 59 -6.18 0.09 17.25
CA ASN A 59 -5.20 1.17 17.14
C ASN A 59 -3.81 0.65 16.74
N GLU A 60 -3.40 -0.53 17.22
CA GLU A 60 -2.15 -1.17 16.80
C GLU A 60 -2.17 -1.50 15.29
N TYR A 61 -3.25 -2.08 14.78
CA TYR A 61 -3.40 -2.32 13.35
C TYR A 61 -3.34 -1.01 12.55
N LEU A 62 -4.06 0.02 12.97
CA LEU A 62 -4.01 1.33 12.32
C LEU A 62 -2.58 1.91 12.30
N PHE A 63 -1.82 1.71 13.36
CA PHE A 63 -0.41 2.12 13.43
C PHE A 63 0.45 1.33 12.45
N GLN A 64 0.32 -0.01 12.41
CA GLN A 64 1.04 -0.88 11.47
C GLN A 64 0.75 -0.52 10.00
N TYR A 65 -0.50 -0.18 9.67
CA TYR A 65 -0.84 0.27 8.32
C TYR A 65 -0.22 1.64 7.97
N GLU A 66 -0.15 2.58 8.90
CA GLU A 66 0.55 3.85 8.66
C GLU A 66 2.07 3.65 8.49
N GLU A 67 2.66 2.73 9.22
CA GLU A 67 4.09 2.41 9.07
C GLU A 67 4.35 1.74 7.73
N THR A 68 3.49 0.78 7.34
CA THR A 68 3.52 0.18 6.00
C THR A 68 3.41 1.25 4.92
N ARG A 69 2.55 2.28 5.13
CA ARG A 69 2.42 3.40 4.20
C ARG A 69 3.70 4.23 4.11
N ARG A 70 4.39 4.47 5.23
CA ARG A 70 5.66 5.21 5.26
C ARG A 70 6.76 4.45 4.53
N ILE A 71 6.91 3.16 4.82
CA ILE A 71 7.88 2.29 4.14
C ILE A 71 7.57 2.25 2.63
N LEU A 72 6.29 2.08 2.28
CA LEU A 72 5.84 2.11 0.89
C LEU A 72 6.17 3.45 0.24
N LEU A 73 6.07 4.59 0.93
CA LEU A 73 6.44 5.89 0.36
C LEU A 73 7.95 6.07 0.22
N GLN A 74 8.74 5.47 1.11
CA GLN A 74 10.20 5.54 1.07
C GLN A 74 10.81 4.82 -0.16
N ASN A 75 10.08 3.90 -0.81
CA ASN A 75 10.42 3.27 -2.11
C ASN A 75 11.89 3.43 -2.55
N VAL A 76 12.77 2.66 -1.94
CA VAL A 76 14.19 2.64 -2.30
C VAL A 76 14.37 2.06 -3.71
N VAL A 77 13.59 1.03 -4.09
CA VAL A 77 13.68 0.37 -5.40
C VAL A 77 12.31 -0.20 -5.81
N GLN A 78 11.88 -0.01 -7.06
CA GLN A 78 10.71 -0.69 -7.65
C GLN A 78 11.13 -1.48 -8.89
N GLY A 79 10.91 -2.79 -8.94
CA GLY A 79 11.08 -3.57 -10.17
C GLY A 79 9.84 -3.45 -11.04
N MET A 80 9.96 -2.85 -12.22
CA MET A 80 8.93 -2.84 -13.25
C MET A 80 9.23 -3.97 -14.24
N GLU A 81 8.31 -4.93 -14.37
CA GLU A 81 8.42 -5.98 -15.37
C GLU A 81 8.12 -5.40 -16.75
N GLN A 82 9.06 -5.56 -17.69
CA GLN A 82 8.88 -5.16 -19.07
C GLN A 82 8.22 -6.29 -19.89
N PRO A 83 7.64 -5.97 -21.06
CA PRO A 83 6.97 -6.95 -21.93
C PRO A 83 7.87 -8.07 -22.46
N ASP A 84 9.19 -7.90 -22.36
CA ASP A 84 10.25 -8.84 -22.73
C ASP A 84 10.66 -9.77 -21.55
N GLY A 85 9.97 -9.68 -20.41
CA GLY A 85 10.25 -10.48 -19.20
C GLY A 85 11.42 -9.97 -18.37
N GLN A 86 11.99 -8.80 -18.69
CA GLN A 86 13.08 -8.21 -17.92
C GLN A 86 12.55 -7.23 -16.86
N TYR A 87 13.10 -7.30 -15.64
CA TYR A 87 12.78 -6.34 -14.57
C TYR A 87 13.68 -5.10 -14.65
N ARG A 88 13.07 -3.92 -14.77
CA ARG A 88 13.75 -2.62 -14.64
C ARG A 88 13.56 -2.05 -13.24
N TRP A 89 14.67 -1.83 -12.54
CA TRP A 89 14.66 -1.21 -11.22
C TRP A 89 14.55 0.32 -11.33
N LYS A 90 13.40 0.87 -10.96
CA LYS A 90 13.18 2.29 -10.76
C LYS A 90 13.56 2.66 -9.32
N VAL A 91 14.80 3.09 -9.15
CA VAL A 91 15.32 3.67 -7.90
C VAL A 91 14.98 5.16 -7.89
N ARG A 92 14.38 5.67 -6.81
CA ARG A 92 14.22 7.13 -6.64
C ARG A 92 15.60 7.74 -6.41
N LYS A 93 15.95 8.78 -7.18
CA LYS A 93 17.26 9.48 -7.11
C LYS A 93 17.66 9.89 -5.68
N GLU A 94 16.66 10.20 -4.85
CA GLU A 94 16.77 10.61 -3.45
C GLU A 94 17.42 9.54 -2.55
N HIS A 95 17.30 8.27 -2.93
CA HIS A 95 17.83 7.11 -2.21
C HIS A 95 19.01 6.46 -2.94
N ALA A 96 19.43 7.02 -4.08
CA ALA A 96 20.60 6.59 -4.85
C ALA A 96 21.89 7.24 -4.29
N MET A 97 22.11 7.16 -2.98
CA MET A 97 23.40 7.51 -2.40
C MET A 97 24.36 6.35 -2.62
N GLY A 98 25.14 6.40 -3.71
CA GLY A 98 26.37 5.61 -3.84
C GLY A 98 26.59 4.79 -5.11
N ALA A 99 25.67 4.76 -6.07
CA ALA A 99 25.95 4.15 -7.37
C ALA A 99 26.18 5.26 -8.40
N SER A 100 27.45 5.50 -8.73
CA SER A 100 27.88 6.33 -9.85
C SER A 100 27.16 5.88 -11.13
N ILE A 101 26.09 6.58 -11.51
CA ILE A 101 25.43 6.39 -12.80
C ILE A 101 26.36 7.07 -13.81
N LYS A 102 27.12 6.28 -14.55
CA LYS A 102 27.85 6.75 -15.73
C LYS A 102 26.83 7.13 -16.81
N GLU A 103 27.00 8.32 -17.36
CA GLU A 103 26.30 8.83 -18.55
C GLU A 103 26.49 7.94 -19.78
#